data_AF-A0A2J8IIQ6-F1
#
_entry.id   AF-A0A2J8IIQ6-F1
#
_cell.length_a   1.000
_cell.length_b   1.000
_cell.length_c   1.000
_cell.angle_alpha   90.00
_cell.angle_beta   90.00
_cell.angle_gamma   90.00
#
_symmetry.space_group_name_H-M   'P 1'
#
loop_
_entity.id
_entity.type
_entity.pdbx_description
1 polymer ?
#
loop_
_entity_poly.entity_id
_entity_poly.type
_entity_poly.pdbx_seq_one_letter_code
_entity_poly.pdbx_strand_id
1 'polypeptide(L)'
;MLALKTKRWMTGGTVSVLAGSALGLLQLSRFLEDDRSEPLLLLPSLVLSLGGGYAVLFPGISVSSPGVRLYRDWQHHPRAGKVLWILSLAVALSGLAACVAAGFENPLIPGQLVWLFMGIYLAIAGWSSALLGQAAVLRSSSPDRRSEPARATVPSR
;
A
#
# COMPACT_ATOMS: atom_id res chain seq x y z
N MET A 1 17.26 -6.20 5.94
CA MET A 1 16.54 -7.39 5.41
C MET A 1 15.18 -7.44 6.08
N LEU A 2 14.09 -7.44 5.32
CA LEU A 2 12.75 -7.75 5.81
C LEU A 2 12.80 -9.11 6.49
N ALA A 3 12.31 -9.20 7.74
CA ALA A 3 12.20 -10.50 8.39
C ALA A 3 11.42 -11.45 7.47
N LEU A 4 11.93 -12.68 7.29
CA LEU A 4 11.33 -13.71 6.42
C LEU A 4 9.84 -13.91 6.73
N LYS A 5 9.48 -13.79 8.00
CA LYS A 5 8.09 -13.82 8.49
C LYS A 5 7.27 -12.67 7.91
N THR A 6 7.74 -11.43 7.99
CA THR A 6 7.08 -10.24 7.42
C THR A 6 6.94 -10.36 5.90
N LYS A 7 7.98 -10.82 5.20
CA LYS A 7 7.92 -11.03 3.75
C LYS A 7 6.85 -12.05 3.36
N ARG A 8 6.75 -13.18 4.07
CA ARG A 8 5.71 -14.21 3.87
C ARG A 8 4.30 -13.67 4.07
N TRP A 9 4.08 -12.89 5.13
CA TRP A 9 2.79 -12.24 5.40
C TRP A 9 2.40 -11.26 4.29
N MET A 10 3.32 -10.42 3.86
CA MET A 10 3.07 -9.45 2.79
C MET A 10 2.81 -10.15 1.45
N THR A 11 3.55 -11.22 1.11
CA THR A 11 3.27 -12.00 -0.10
C THR A 11 1.91 -12.70 -0.03
N GLY A 12 1.55 -13.27 1.13
CA GLY A 12 0.25 -13.90 1.33
C GLY A 12 -0.89 -12.90 1.18
N GLY A 13 -0.78 -11.72 1.80
CA GLY A 13 -1.76 -10.64 1.65
C GLY A 13 -1.88 -10.17 0.20
N THR A 14 -0.77 -10.08 -0.54
CA THR A 14 -0.78 -9.69 -1.96
C THR A 14 -1.48 -10.74 -2.83
N VAL A 15 -1.24 -12.03 -2.61
CA VAL A 15 -1.92 -13.12 -3.32
C VAL A 15 -3.43 -13.09 -3.01
N SER A 16 -3.82 -12.84 -1.75
CA SER A 16 -5.23 -12.65 -1.39
C SER A 16 -5.85 -11.44 -2.06
N VAL A 17 -5.12 -10.31 -2.18
CA VAL A 17 -5.59 -9.14 -2.93
C VAL A 17 -5.81 -9.49 -4.40
N LEU A 18 -4.86 -10.14 -5.06
CA LEU A 18 -4.99 -10.54 -6.47
C LEU A 18 -6.16 -11.50 -6.69
N ALA A 19 -6.32 -12.49 -5.80
CA ALA A 19 -7.45 -13.42 -5.86
C ALA A 19 -8.79 -12.70 -5.64
N GLY A 20 -8.87 -11.82 -4.65
CA GLY A 20 -10.04 -10.99 -4.39
C GLY A 20 -10.37 -10.05 -5.55
N SER A 21 -9.37 -9.42 -6.15
CA SER A 21 -9.54 -8.53 -7.31
C SER A 21 -9.99 -9.29 -8.56
N ALA A 22 -9.42 -10.47 -8.83
CA ALA A 22 -9.82 -11.30 -9.95
C ALA A 22 -11.29 -11.77 -9.81
N LEU A 23 -11.67 -12.23 -8.61
CA LEU A 23 -13.05 -12.61 -8.31
C LEU A 23 -14.00 -11.40 -8.39
N GLY A 24 -13.59 -10.25 -7.89
CA GLY A 24 -14.37 -9.01 -7.96
C GLY A 24 -14.60 -8.54 -9.41
N LEU A 25 -13.58 -8.63 -10.27
CA LEU A 25 -13.70 -8.29 -11.70
C LEU A 25 -14.63 -9.27 -12.46
N LEU A 26 -14.54 -10.56 -12.16
CA LEU A 26 -15.42 -11.58 -12.74
C LEU A 26 -16.89 -11.36 -12.32
N GLN A 27 -17.12 -10.87 -11.11
CA GLN A 27 -18.47 -10.56 -10.63
C GLN A 27 -18.99 -9.23 -11.16
N LEU A 28 -18.13 -8.23 -11.31
CA LEU A 28 -18.48 -6.94 -11.91
C LEU A 28 -18.88 -7.12 -13.39
N SER A 29 -18.14 -7.94 -14.14
CA SER A 29 -18.49 -8.26 -15.54
C SER A 29 -19.84 -8.97 -15.65
N ARG A 30 -20.10 -9.96 -14.78
CA ARG A 30 -21.43 -10.61 -14.72
C ARG A 30 -22.54 -9.65 -14.29
N PHE A 31 -22.27 -8.71 -13.39
CA PHE A 31 -23.26 -7.73 -12.99
C PHE A 31 -23.67 -6.81 -14.15
N LEU A 32 -22.70 -6.39 -14.97
CA LEU A 32 -22.94 -5.57 -16.15
C LEU A 32 -23.71 -6.34 -17.25
N GLU A 33 -23.58 -7.67 -17.31
CA GLU A 33 -24.28 -8.51 -18.31
C GLU A 33 -25.70 -8.91 -17.88
N ASP A 34 -25.92 -9.30 -16.62
CA ASP A 34 -27.17 -9.97 -16.20
C ASP A 34 -28.06 -9.12 -15.28
N ASP A 35 -27.62 -7.94 -14.81
CA ASP A 35 -28.29 -7.04 -13.83
C ASP A 35 -28.71 -7.73 -12.50
N ARG A 36 -28.35 -9.02 -12.35
CA ARG A 36 -28.58 -9.87 -11.18
C ARG A 36 -27.24 -10.18 -10.51
N SER A 37 -26.69 -9.22 -9.77
CA SER A 37 -25.65 -9.57 -8.81
C SER A 37 -26.27 -9.77 -7.44
N GLU A 38 -26.13 -10.98 -6.90
CA GLU A 38 -26.40 -11.21 -5.48
C GLU A 38 -25.24 -10.61 -4.69
N PRO A 39 -25.46 -9.59 -3.83
CA PRO A 39 -24.40 -8.92 -3.07
C PRO A 39 -23.66 -9.88 -2.11
N LEU A 40 -24.26 -11.04 -1.79
CA LEU A 40 -23.66 -12.11 -1.00
C LEU A 40 -22.46 -12.78 -1.69
N LEU A 41 -22.45 -12.87 -3.02
CA LEU A 41 -21.34 -13.45 -3.78
C LEU A 41 -20.11 -12.53 -3.79
N LEU A 42 -20.28 -11.24 -3.49
CA LEU A 42 -19.21 -10.23 -3.45
C LEU A 42 -18.48 -10.18 -2.11
N LEU A 43 -19.06 -10.70 -1.04
CA LEU A 43 -18.42 -10.74 0.28
C LEU A 43 -17.05 -11.45 0.29
N PRO A 44 -16.87 -12.63 -0.33
CA PRO A 44 -15.59 -13.33 -0.37
C PRO A 44 -14.50 -12.50 -1.07
N SER A 45 -14.83 -11.89 -2.22
CA SER A 45 -13.86 -11.09 -2.99
C SER A 45 -13.47 -9.82 -2.23
N LEU A 46 -14.43 -9.19 -1.54
CA LEU A 46 -14.21 -8.05 -0.65
C LEU A 46 -13.32 -8.40 0.55
N VAL A 47 -13.63 -9.50 1.24
CA VAL A 47 -12.87 -9.98 2.40
C VAL A 47 -11.44 -10.35 2.01
N LEU A 48 -11.26 -11.03 0.87
CA LEU A 48 -9.95 -11.37 0.34
C LEU A 48 -9.15 -10.13 -0.07
N SER A 49 -9.78 -9.18 -0.75
CA SER A 49 -9.15 -7.95 -1.24
C SER A 49 -8.74 -7.01 -0.11
N LEU A 50 -9.66 -6.68 0.81
CA LEU A 50 -9.34 -5.81 1.94
C LEU A 50 -8.52 -6.52 3.00
N GLY A 51 -8.89 -7.74 3.37
CA GLY A 51 -8.16 -8.52 4.35
C GLY A 51 -6.71 -8.74 3.90
N GLY A 52 -6.51 -9.04 2.62
CA GLY A 52 -5.19 -9.11 2.01
C GLY A 52 -4.46 -7.77 2.06
N GLY A 53 -5.12 -6.67 1.67
CA GLY A 53 -4.54 -5.32 1.68
C GLY A 53 -4.06 -4.90 3.07
N TYR A 54 -4.88 -5.11 4.11
CA TYR A 54 -4.50 -4.85 5.50
C TYR A 54 -3.39 -5.78 6.00
N ALA A 55 -3.41 -7.06 5.61
CA ALA A 55 -2.34 -8.00 5.94
C ALA A 55 -0.99 -7.61 5.31
N VAL A 56 -0.98 -6.81 4.25
CA VAL A 56 0.24 -6.20 3.70
C VAL A 56 0.56 -4.85 4.37
N LEU A 57 -0.45 -4.01 4.62
CA LEU A 57 -0.25 -2.67 5.16
C LEU A 57 0.27 -2.68 6.60
N PHE A 58 -0.37 -3.43 7.51
CA PHE A 58 -0.01 -3.43 8.94
C PHE A 58 1.45 -3.86 9.20
N PRO A 59 1.96 -4.93 8.57
CA PRO A 59 3.37 -5.25 8.67
C PRO A 59 4.27 -4.25 7.95
N GLY A 60 3.79 -3.61 6.87
CA GLY A 60 4.53 -2.59 6.15
C GLY A 60 4.78 -1.33 6.96
N ILE A 61 3.77 -0.86 7.71
CA ILE A 61 3.88 0.31 8.59
C ILE A 61 4.64 -0.02 9.88
N SER A 62 4.56 -1.24 10.40
CA SER A 62 5.29 -1.62 11.62
C SER A 62 6.81 -1.68 11.40
N VAL A 63 7.25 -1.95 10.17
CA VAL A 63 8.68 -1.84 9.79
C VAL A 63 9.15 -0.37 9.71
N SER A 64 8.23 0.59 9.69
CA SER A 64 8.48 2.04 9.63
C SER A 64 8.47 2.72 11.03
N SER A 65 8.66 1.95 12.12
CA SER A 65 8.22 2.27 13.49
C SER A 65 8.68 3.58 14.16
N PRO A 66 9.65 4.37 13.67
CA PRO A 66 9.71 5.77 14.06
C PRO A 66 9.48 6.62 12.81
N GLY A 67 8.24 7.13 12.69
CA GLY A 67 7.77 8.08 11.68
C GLY A 67 8.83 8.49 10.68
N VAL A 68 8.92 7.71 9.59
CA VAL A 68 9.81 8.04 8.48
C VAL A 68 9.46 9.47 8.11
N ARG A 69 10.40 10.40 8.29
CA ARG A 69 10.32 11.76 7.77
C ARG A 69 10.39 11.68 6.23
N LEU A 70 9.42 11.01 5.61
CA LEU A 70 9.34 10.69 4.17
C LEU A 70 9.54 11.95 3.34
N TYR A 71 9.03 13.07 3.86
CA TYR A 71 9.12 14.36 3.20
C TYR A 71 10.51 15.00 3.25
N ARG A 72 11.33 14.70 4.26
CA ARG A 72 12.64 15.37 4.43
C ARG A 72 13.75 14.71 3.62
N ASP A 73 13.68 13.40 3.45
CA ASP A 73 14.74 12.60 2.81
C ASP A 73 14.28 11.93 1.50
N TRP A 74 13.24 12.46 0.84
CA TRP A 74 12.64 11.85 -0.36
C TRP A 74 13.68 11.47 -1.42
N GLN A 75 14.66 12.32 -1.70
CA GLN A 75 15.71 12.03 -2.69
C GLN A 75 16.51 10.76 -2.36
N HIS A 76 16.72 10.47 -1.08
CA HIS A 76 17.57 9.37 -0.62
C HIS A 76 16.83 8.04 -0.41
N HIS A 77 15.53 7.98 -0.71
CA HIS A 77 14.78 6.72 -0.65
C HIS A 77 15.00 5.84 -1.89
N PRO A 78 14.91 4.50 -1.75
CA PRO A 78 15.10 3.57 -2.86
C PRO A 78 14.06 3.82 -3.96
N ARG A 79 14.52 3.78 -5.23
CA ARG A 79 13.68 4.01 -6.41
C ARG A 79 12.45 3.09 -6.42
N ALA A 80 12.62 1.83 -6.04
CA ALA A 80 11.51 0.86 -5.95
C ALA A 80 10.38 1.32 -5.01
N GLY A 81 10.71 1.84 -3.82
CA GLY A 81 9.71 2.34 -2.87
C GLY A 81 8.96 3.57 -3.39
N LYS A 82 9.65 4.46 -4.11
CA LYS A 82 9.04 5.64 -4.77
C LYS A 82 8.11 5.24 -5.90
N VAL A 83 8.54 4.31 -6.75
CA VAL A 83 7.74 3.81 -7.87
C VAL A 83 6.47 3.15 -7.35
N LEU A 84 6.56 2.33 -6.30
CA LEU A 84 5.39 1.75 -5.63
C LEU A 84 4.48 2.83 -5.05
N TRP A 85 5.02 3.87 -4.40
CA TRP A 85 4.20 4.97 -3.89
C TRP A 85 3.47 5.76 -5.01
N ILE A 86 4.14 6.01 -6.13
CA ILE A 86 3.51 6.67 -7.29
C ILE A 86 2.45 5.75 -7.90
N LEU A 87 2.71 4.45 -7.97
CA LEU A 87 1.74 3.45 -8.43
C LEU A 87 0.52 3.39 -7.52
N SER A 88 0.66 3.49 -6.19
CA SER A 88 -0.52 3.50 -5.30
C SER A 88 -1.37 4.75 -5.53
N LEU A 89 -0.75 5.92 -5.72
CA LEU A 89 -1.43 7.15 -6.11
C LEU A 89 -2.14 7.02 -7.46
N ALA A 90 -1.48 6.42 -8.46
CA ALA A 90 -2.08 6.17 -9.77
C ALA A 90 -3.30 5.24 -9.66
N VAL A 91 -3.20 4.17 -8.87
CA VAL A 91 -4.32 3.26 -8.59
C VAL A 91 -5.47 4.00 -7.91
N ALA A 92 -5.21 4.82 -6.90
CA ALA A 92 -6.23 5.63 -6.23
C ALA A 92 -6.93 6.61 -7.19
N LEU A 93 -6.17 7.31 -8.03
CA LEU A 93 -6.72 8.23 -9.05
C LEU A 93 -7.55 7.48 -10.09
N SER A 94 -7.07 6.33 -10.56
CA SER A 94 -7.80 5.50 -11.53
C SER A 94 -9.09 4.95 -10.94
N GLY A 95 -9.07 4.52 -9.67
CA GLY A 95 -10.25 4.05 -8.97
C GLY A 95 -11.27 5.16 -8.76
N LEU A 96 -10.83 6.37 -8.40
CA LEU A 96 -11.70 7.53 -8.29
C LEU A 96 -12.36 7.88 -9.64
N ALA A 97 -11.57 7.93 -10.71
CA ALA A 97 -12.10 8.20 -12.05
C ALA A 97 -13.12 7.14 -12.49
N ALA A 98 -12.83 5.86 -12.24
CA ALA A 98 -13.75 4.76 -12.52
C ALA A 98 -15.05 4.86 -11.69
N CYS A 99 -14.95 5.24 -10.40
CA CYS A 99 -16.13 5.43 -9.55
C CYS A 99 -16.99 6.60 -10.02
N VAL A 100 -16.37 7.71 -10.43
CA VAL A 100 -17.08 8.88 -10.98
C VAL A 100 -17.80 8.49 -12.27
N ALA A 101 -17.11 7.83 -13.21
CA ALA A 101 -17.70 7.39 -14.46
C ALA A 101 -18.86 6.40 -14.23
N ALA A 102 -18.65 5.38 -13.40
CA ALA A 102 -19.68 4.38 -13.10
C ALA A 102 -20.87 4.96 -12.32
N GLY A 103 -20.65 5.97 -11.49
CA GLY A 103 -21.71 6.66 -10.76
C GLY A 103 -22.71 7.40 -11.67
N PHE A 104 -22.32 7.72 -12.91
CA PHE A 104 -23.25 8.26 -13.91
C PHE A 104 -24.14 7.18 -14.53
N GLU A 105 -23.70 5.92 -14.55
CA GLU A 105 -24.45 4.81 -15.16
C GLU A 105 -25.31 4.05 -14.14
N ASN A 106 -24.77 3.77 -12.94
CA ASN A 106 -25.50 3.07 -11.90
C ASN A 106 -24.93 3.40 -10.49
N PRO A 107 -25.76 3.88 -9.55
CA PRO A 107 -25.30 4.33 -8.23
C PRO A 107 -24.77 3.20 -7.31
N LEU A 108 -24.97 1.92 -7.65
CA LEU A 108 -24.49 0.78 -6.84
C LEU A 108 -23.07 0.35 -7.21
N ILE A 109 -22.63 0.59 -8.45
CA ILE A 109 -21.31 0.20 -8.97
C ILE A 109 -20.12 0.87 -8.23
N PRO A 110 -20.19 2.16 -7.85
CA PRO A 110 -19.11 2.83 -7.13
C PRO A 110 -18.74 2.13 -5.82
N GLY A 111 -19.73 1.56 -5.12
CA GLY A 111 -19.49 0.79 -3.90
C GLY A 111 -18.50 -0.35 -4.15
N GLN A 112 -18.79 -1.21 -5.13
CA GLN A 112 -17.91 -2.33 -5.52
C GLN A 112 -16.51 -1.86 -5.95
N LEU A 113 -16.45 -0.84 -6.81
CA LEU A 113 -15.19 -0.34 -7.36
C LEU A 113 -14.27 0.18 -6.26
N VAL A 114 -14.79 1.00 -5.33
CA VAL A 114 -14.01 1.55 -4.22
C VAL A 114 -13.29 0.43 -3.47
N TRP A 115 -13.98 -0.67 -3.14
CA TRP A 115 -13.37 -1.77 -2.39
C TRP A 115 -12.31 -2.54 -3.18
N LEU A 116 -12.53 -2.76 -4.48
CA LEU A 116 -11.58 -3.39 -5.40
C LEU A 116 -10.27 -2.58 -5.48
N PHE A 117 -10.40 -1.28 -5.71
CA PHE A 117 -9.26 -0.37 -5.80
C PHE A 117 -8.57 -0.18 -4.44
N MET A 118 -9.32 -0.19 -3.35
CA MET A 118 -8.76 -0.05 -2.00
C MET A 118 -7.84 -1.22 -1.62
N GLY A 119 -8.20 -2.47 -1.92
CA GLY A 119 -7.32 -3.61 -1.62
C GLY A 119 -5.96 -3.52 -2.34
N ILE A 120 -5.99 -3.17 -3.64
CA ILE A 120 -4.79 -2.99 -4.47
C ILE A 120 -3.96 -1.81 -3.95
N TYR A 121 -4.60 -0.68 -3.66
CA TYR A 121 -3.97 0.49 -3.05
C TYR A 121 -3.26 0.13 -1.74
N LEU A 122 -3.95 -0.56 -0.82
CA LEU A 122 -3.42 -0.95 0.48
C LEU A 122 -2.22 -1.89 0.35
N ALA A 123 -2.27 -2.84 -0.59
CA ALA A 123 -1.16 -3.74 -0.87
C ALA A 123 0.08 -2.99 -1.37
N ILE A 124 -0.08 -2.12 -2.36
CA ILE A 124 1.02 -1.31 -2.92
C ILE A 124 1.58 -0.34 -1.87
N ALA A 125 0.70 0.32 -1.11
CA ALA A 125 1.07 1.22 -0.02
C ALA A 125 1.84 0.48 1.09
N GLY A 126 1.42 -0.73 1.46
CA GLY A 126 2.12 -1.58 2.43
C GLY A 126 3.53 -1.97 1.97
N TRP A 127 3.68 -2.40 0.71
CA TRP A 127 5.00 -2.70 0.12
C TRP A 127 5.90 -1.47 0.04
N SER A 128 5.36 -0.32 -0.36
CA SER A 128 6.11 0.93 -0.37
C SER A 128 6.60 1.29 1.05
N SER A 129 5.73 1.19 2.05
CA SER A 129 6.05 1.51 3.45
C SER A 129 7.14 0.58 4.00
N ALA A 130 7.08 -0.72 3.69
CA ALA A 130 8.10 -1.67 4.12
C ALA A 130 9.48 -1.42 3.49
N LEU A 131 9.52 -1.02 2.21
CA LEU A 131 10.76 -0.70 1.51
C LEU A 131 11.37 0.60 2.00
N LEU A 132 10.54 1.63 2.21
CA LEU A 132 10.97 2.93 2.73
C LEU A 132 11.42 2.83 4.19
N GLY A 133 10.69 2.09 5.02
CA GLY A 133 11.04 1.81 6.42
C GLY A 133 12.37 1.07 6.56
N GLN A 134 12.61 0.02 5.77
CA GLN A 134 13.90 -0.67 5.78
C GLN A 134 15.08 0.21 5.38
N ALA A 135 14.91 1.05 4.35
CA ALA A 135 15.95 1.96 3.92
C ALA A 135 16.30 2.99 5.00
N ALA A 136 15.30 3.44 5.77
CA ALA A 136 15.51 4.33 6.91
C ALA A 136 16.24 3.61 8.07
N VAL A 137 15.87 2.37 8.39
CA VAL A 137 16.53 1.56 9.43
C VAL A 137 18.00 1.34 9.08
N LEU A 138 18.32 0.89 7.87
CA LEU A 138 19.70 0.67 7.42
C LEU A 138 20.55 1.94 7.50
N ARG A 139 19.97 3.12 7.22
CA ARG A 139 20.67 4.40 7.37
C ARG A 139 20.93 4.75 8.83
N SER A 140 19.96 4.52 9.72
CA SER A 140 20.12 4.78 11.15
C SER A 140 21.12 3.84 11.83
N SER A 141 21.30 2.63 11.28
CA SER A 141 22.27 1.65 11.74
C SER A 141 23.67 1.82 11.16
N SER A 142 23.87 2.77 10.22
CA SER A 142 25.20 3.07 9.69
C SER A 142 26.04 3.78 10.77
N PRO A 143 27.21 3.24 11.16
CA PRO A 143 28.01 3.75 12.28
C PRO A 143 28.63 5.13 12.04
N ASP A 144 28.59 5.66 10.82
CA ASP A 144 29.22 6.94 10.45
C ASP A 144 28.57 8.21 11.03
N ARG A 145 27.42 8.11 11.71
CA ARG A 145 26.77 9.27 12.35
C ARG A 145 26.98 9.40 13.86
N ARG A 146 27.76 8.51 14.49
CA ARG A 146 28.14 8.65 15.92
C ARG A 146 29.47 9.35 16.15
N SER A 147 30.17 9.71 15.07
CA SER A 147 31.54 10.26 15.13
C SER A 147 31.61 11.72 14.70
N GLU A 148 30.59 12.51 14.99
CA GLU A 148 30.76 13.97 15.01
C GLU A 148 30.94 14.35 16.48
N PRO A 149 32.18 14.36 17.02
CA PRO A 149 32.39 14.91 18.35
C PRO A 149 31.90 16.36 18.29
N ALA A 150 30.92 16.67 19.14
CA ALA A 150 30.47 18.02 19.36
C ALA A 150 31.71 18.91 19.51
N ARG A 151 31.99 19.69 18.46
CA ARG A 151 33.02 20.72 18.48
C ARG A 151 32.50 21.75 19.45
N ALA A 152 32.83 21.56 20.73
CA ALA A 152 32.71 22.57 21.75
C ALA A 152 33.52 23.76 21.25
N THR A 153 32.82 24.78 20.75
CA THR A 153 33.40 26.09 20.50
C THR A 153 33.80 26.65 21.86
N VAL A 154 35.05 26.44 22.22
CA VAL A 154 35.69 27.19 23.31
C VAL A 154 35.73 28.64 22.85
N PRO A 155 35.10 29.59 23.55
CA PRO A 155 35.30 30.99 23.26
C PRO A 155 36.71 31.35 23.69
N SER A 156 37.55 31.69 22.71
CA SER A 156 38.85 32.30 22.97
C SER A 156 38.66 33.80 23.17
N ARG A 157 38.91 34.22 24.42
CA ARG A 157 39.09 35.58 24.96
C ARG A 157 37.88 36.50 25.05
#